data_AF-A0A953ZZE9-F1
#
_entry.id   AF-A0A953ZZE9-F1
#
_cell.length_a   1.000
_cell.length_b   1.000
_cell.length_c   1.000
_cell.angle_alpha   90.00
_cell.angle_beta   90.00
_cell.angle_gamma   90.00
#
_symmetry.space_group_name_H-M   'P 1'
#
loop_
_entity.id
_entity.type
_entity.pdbx_description
1 polymer ?
#
loop_
_entity_poly.entity_id
_entity_poly.type
_entity_poly.pdbx_seq_one_letter_code
_entity_poly.pdbx_strand_id
1 'polypeptide(L)'
;PLVEALRGTALVRGFEHHEFWESVLRFFIRNPLLDRAHVGPVLDYLFAQRFAEERVADERGRVRAVPPPQPNLTMRGRNPDALLRQVGTWHRRLGHGFAPQQNVTWGPSGILPYRSVEKDRSGEVVRTDTVRELCSTAQLVAEGREMHHCVATYWQSCRGGRCSIWSVEVQEGDGLRQKLLTIEVRNSSREIVQARGKRNERPGSRARSVMMSWARAVELRIADWV
;
A
#
# COMPACT_ATOMS: atom_id res chain seq x y z
N PRO A 1 13.44 10.34 -10.65
CA PRO A 1 12.90 9.79 -11.94
C PRO A 1 12.46 8.33 -11.79
N LEU A 2 11.65 7.73 -12.69
CA LEU A 2 11.34 6.28 -12.65
C LEU A 2 12.62 5.43 -12.55
N VAL A 3 13.67 5.87 -13.24
CA VAL A 3 15.02 5.30 -13.22
C VAL A 3 15.62 5.14 -11.80
N GLU A 4 15.34 6.05 -10.86
CA GLU A 4 15.84 5.92 -9.48
C GLU A 4 15.11 4.83 -8.69
N ALA A 5 13.81 4.65 -8.92
CA ALA A 5 13.03 3.59 -8.26
C ALA A 5 13.41 2.18 -8.77
N LEU A 6 14.05 2.10 -9.93
CA LEU A 6 14.51 0.84 -10.52
C LEU A 6 15.91 0.42 -10.04
N ARG A 7 16.72 1.35 -9.50
CA ARG A 7 18.06 1.04 -8.99
C ARG A 7 17.98 0.11 -7.78
N GLY A 8 18.69 -1.02 -7.84
CA GLY A 8 18.77 -2.01 -6.75
C GLY A 8 17.64 -3.05 -6.73
N THR A 9 16.69 -2.99 -7.67
CA THR A 9 15.61 -3.98 -7.80
C THR A 9 16.04 -5.20 -8.60
N ALA A 10 15.24 -6.28 -8.57
CA ALA A 10 15.45 -7.48 -9.38
C ALA A 10 15.58 -7.20 -10.90
N LEU A 11 15.11 -6.05 -11.37
CA LEU A 11 15.26 -5.58 -12.74
C LEU A 11 16.74 -5.37 -13.13
N VAL A 12 17.62 -5.04 -12.17
CA VAL A 12 19.08 -4.94 -12.39
C VAL A 12 19.73 -6.32 -12.55
N ARG A 13 19.10 -7.38 -12.00
CA ARG A 13 19.64 -8.75 -12.01
C ARG A 13 19.17 -9.60 -13.19
N GLY A 14 18.19 -9.12 -13.97
CA GLY A 14 17.46 -9.91 -14.98
C GLY A 14 17.38 -9.25 -16.36
N PHE A 15 18.46 -8.63 -16.83
CA PHE A 15 18.52 -7.99 -18.16
C PHE A 15 18.31 -8.97 -19.34
N GLU A 16 18.31 -10.28 -19.10
CA GLU A 16 18.10 -11.32 -20.13
C GLU A 16 16.63 -11.45 -20.61
N HIS A 17 15.66 -10.81 -19.92
CA HIS A 17 14.23 -10.90 -20.24
C HIS A 17 13.59 -9.54 -20.56
N HIS A 18 14.23 -8.79 -21.46
CA HIS A 18 13.87 -7.41 -21.79
C HIS A 18 12.38 -7.22 -22.16
N GLU A 19 11.80 -8.09 -22.99
CA GLU A 19 10.40 -7.95 -23.43
C GLU A 19 9.39 -8.02 -22.27
N PHE A 20 9.64 -8.91 -21.30
CA PHE A 20 8.78 -9.02 -20.13
C PHE A 20 8.88 -7.76 -19.28
N TRP A 21 10.09 -7.30 -18.96
CA TRP A 21 10.28 -6.11 -18.13
C TRP A 21 9.81 -4.82 -18.81
N GLU A 22 9.95 -4.70 -20.13
CA GLU A 22 9.37 -3.62 -20.91
C GLU A 22 7.83 -3.61 -20.77
N SER A 23 7.20 -4.78 -20.82
CA SER A 23 5.76 -4.90 -20.59
C SER A 23 5.34 -4.48 -19.17
N VAL A 24 6.19 -4.72 -18.16
CA VAL A 24 5.99 -4.28 -16.78
C VAL A 24 6.13 -2.76 -16.66
N LEU A 25 7.13 -2.15 -17.29
CA LEU A 25 7.29 -0.69 -17.32
C LEU A 25 6.10 -0.01 -18.01
N ARG A 26 5.66 -0.53 -19.15
CA ARG A 26 4.43 -0.08 -19.83
C ARG A 26 3.20 -0.22 -18.95
N PHE A 27 3.12 -1.30 -18.16
CA PHE A 27 2.04 -1.51 -17.20
C PHE A 27 2.04 -0.43 -16.11
N PHE A 28 3.19 -0.07 -15.52
CA PHE A 28 3.26 1.02 -14.55
C PHE A 28 2.87 2.38 -15.15
N ILE A 29 3.32 2.68 -16.37
CA ILE A 29 2.98 3.95 -17.05
C ILE A 29 1.47 4.06 -17.29
N ARG A 30 0.82 2.96 -17.65
CA ARG A 30 -0.63 2.90 -17.89
C ARG A 30 -1.46 2.85 -16.61
N ASN A 31 -0.85 2.59 -15.46
CA ASN A 31 -1.54 2.49 -14.17
C ASN A 31 -0.89 3.43 -13.14
N PRO A 32 -1.12 4.75 -13.26
CA PRO A 32 -0.54 5.76 -12.36
C PRO A 32 -0.93 5.58 -10.88
N LEU A 33 -2.01 4.82 -10.64
CA LEU A 33 -2.45 4.28 -9.35
C LEU A 33 -1.33 3.59 -8.56
N LEU A 34 -0.35 3.01 -9.24
CA LEU A 34 0.81 2.40 -8.59
C LEU A 34 1.83 3.50 -8.32
N ASP A 35 1.78 4.07 -7.11
CA ASP A 35 2.84 4.96 -6.64
C ASP A 35 4.21 4.27 -6.77
N ARG A 36 5.27 5.04 -6.98
CA ARG A 36 6.65 4.56 -7.09
C ARG A 36 7.05 3.67 -5.90
N ALA A 37 6.46 3.88 -4.73
CA ALA A 37 6.64 3.04 -3.55
C ALA A 37 6.26 1.56 -3.77
N HIS A 38 5.31 1.28 -4.67
CA HIS A 38 4.91 -0.09 -5.02
C HIS A 38 5.76 -0.73 -6.12
N VAL A 39 6.57 0.05 -6.85
CA VAL A 39 7.35 -0.47 -7.98
C VAL A 39 8.32 -1.55 -7.50
N GLY A 40 9.12 -1.29 -6.46
CA GLY A 40 10.03 -2.29 -5.88
C GLY A 40 9.33 -3.58 -5.46
N PRO A 41 8.36 -3.53 -4.54
CA PRO A 41 7.54 -4.68 -4.13
C PRO A 41 6.91 -5.48 -5.28
N VAL A 42 6.37 -4.79 -6.28
CA VAL A 42 5.77 -5.45 -7.45
C VAL A 42 6.86 -6.13 -8.28
N LEU A 43 8.00 -5.48 -8.51
CA LEU A 43 9.12 -6.07 -9.25
C LEU A 43 9.68 -7.31 -8.54
N ASP A 44 9.85 -7.24 -7.23
CA ASP A 44 10.34 -8.36 -6.42
C ASP A 44 9.35 -9.54 -6.46
N TYR A 45 8.05 -9.25 -6.34
CA TYR A 45 7.01 -10.26 -6.50
C TYR A 45 7.04 -10.89 -7.90
N LEU A 46 7.05 -10.08 -8.96
CA LEU A 46 7.05 -10.57 -10.33
C LEU A 46 8.30 -11.42 -10.61
N PHE A 47 9.46 -11.02 -10.09
CA PHE A 47 10.68 -11.80 -10.17
C PHE A 47 10.54 -13.13 -9.42
N ALA A 48 10.08 -13.10 -8.18
CA ALA A 48 9.87 -14.29 -7.36
C ALA A 48 8.88 -15.28 -8.00
N GLN A 49 7.87 -14.78 -8.71
CA GLN A 49 6.90 -15.63 -9.39
C GLN A 49 7.41 -16.19 -10.71
N ARG A 50 8.16 -15.40 -11.51
CA ARG A 50 8.51 -15.78 -12.88
C ARG A 50 9.89 -16.43 -13.02
N PHE A 51 10.84 -16.05 -12.17
CA PHE A 51 12.25 -16.37 -12.37
C PHE A 51 12.92 -17.04 -11.17
N ALA A 52 12.46 -16.80 -9.94
CA ALA A 52 13.12 -17.37 -8.77
C ALA A 52 12.89 -18.89 -8.66
N GLU A 53 13.95 -19.66 -8.86
CA GLU A 53 13.99 -21.08 -8.53
C GLU A 53 14.11 -21.25 -7.01
N GLU A 54 13.28 -22.13 -6.44
CA GLU A 54 13.32 -22.43 -5.01
C GLU A 54 14.13 -23.70 -4.76
N ARG A 55 15.01 -23.69 -3.77
CA ARG A 55 15.81 -24.87 -3.40
C ARG A 55 15.14 -25.58 -2.24
N VAL A 56 14.50 -26.71 -2.52
CA VAL A 56 13.78 -27.50 -1.52
C VAL A 56 14.60 -28.75 -1.19
N ALA A 57 14.84 -28.98 0.10
CA ALA A 57 15.43 -30.24 0.57
C ALA A 57 14.34 -31.33 0.56
N ASP A 58 14.59 -32.44 -0.12
CA ASP A 58 13.74 -33.61 -0.03
C ASP A 58 13.88 -34.31 1.34
N GLU A 59 13.00 -35.28 1.62
CA GLU A 59 12.97 -36.04 2.89
C GLU A 59 14.30 -36.77 3.20
N ARG A 60 15.21 -36.85 2.21
CA ARG A 60 16.54 -37.47 2.32
C ARG A 60 17.66 -36.42 2.37
N GLY A 61 17.32 -35.15 2.56
CA GLY A 61 18.26 -34.03 2.67
C GLY A 61 18.87 -33.59 1.33
N ARG A 62 18.40 -34.09 0.17
CA ARG A 62 18.92 -33.66 -1.13
C ARG A 62 18.22 -32.38 -1.55
N VAL A 63 19.01 -31.36 -1.88
CA VAL A 63 18.49 -30.09 -2.36
C VAL A 63 18.13 -30.21 -3.84
N ARG A 64 16.86 -29.99 -4.17
CA ARG A 64 16.36 -29.91 -5.56
C ARG A 64 15.96 -28.48 -5.88
N ALA A 65 16.31 -28.03 -7.08
CA ALA A 65 15.76 -26.80 -7.64
C ALA A 65 14.33 -27.08 -8.12
N VAL A 66 13.39 -26.29 -7.63
CA VAL A 66 11.99 -26.27 -8.05
C VAL A 66 11.83 -25.10 -9.02
N PRO A 67 11.18 -25.31 -10.18
CA PRO A 67 10.93 -24.24 -11.13
C PRO A 67 10.13 -23.11 -10.49
N PRO A 68 10.23 -21.88 -11.02
CA PRO A 68 9.49 -20.75 -10.48
C PRO A 68 7.97 -21.03 -10.49
N PRO A 69 7.19 -20.44 -9.57
CA PRO A 69 5.75 -20.72 -9.44
C PRO A 69 4.93 -20.43 -10.71
N GLN A 70 5.34 -19.43 -11.50
CA GLN A 70 4.65 -18.96 -12.70
C GLN A 70 5.67 -18.62 -13.80
N PRO A 71 6.34 -19.62 -14.42
CA PRO A 71 7.41 -19.37 -15.41
C PRO A 71 6.92 -18.59 -16.64
N ASN A 72 5.63 -18.72 -16.96
CA ASN A 72 4.98 -18.09 -18.12
C ASN A 72 4.19 -16.82 -17.75
N LEU A 73 4.43 -16.22 -16.57
CA LEU A 73 3.75 -15.02 -16.09
C LEU A 73 3.79 -13.86 -17.10
N THR A 74 2.64 -13.30 -17.46
CA THR A 74 2.55 -12.13 -18.36
C THR A 74 1.80 -10.96 -17.71
N MET A 75 2.13 -9.74 -18.17
CA MET A 75 1.42 -8.52 -17.79
C MET A 75 0.15 -8.28 -18.62
N ARG A 76 -0.05 -9.02 -19.72
CA ARG A 76 -1.25 -8.91 -20.55
C ARG A 76 -2.49 -9.26 -19.73
N GLY A 77 -3.48 -8.35 -19.69
CA GLY A 77 -4.74 -8.55 -18.97
C GLY A 77 -4.65 -8.47 -17.44
N ARG A 78 -3.49 -8.10 -16.87
CA ARG A 78 -3.34 -7.93 -15.42
C ARG A 78 -4.14 -6.72 -14.93
N ASN A 79 -4.82 -6.89 -13.81
CA ASN A 79 -5.50 -5.82 -13.09
C ASN A 79 -4.58 -5.32 -11.94
N PRO A 80 -4.34 -3.99 -11.80
CA PRO A 80 -3.48 -3.44 -10.75
C PRO A 80 -3.92 -3.78 -9.32
N ASP A 81 -5.21 -3.65 -9.02
CA ASP A 81 -5.76 -3.98 -7.69
C ASP A 81 -5.56 -5.46 -7.36
N ALA A 82 -5.77 -6.34 -8.35
CA ALA A 82 -5.53 -7.77 -8.18
C ALA A 82 -4.04 -8.09 -7.96
N LEU A 83 -3.15 -7.42 -8.69
CA LEU A 83 -1.71 -7.58 -8.52
C LEU A 83 -1.26 -7.12 -7.13
N LEU A 84 -1.72 -5.97 -6.65
CA LEU A 84 -1.41 -5.49 -5.30
C LEU A 84 -1.91 -6.45 -4.20
N ARG A 85 -3.08 -7.07 -4.38
CA ARG A 85 -3.55 -8.13 -3.47
C ARG A 85 -2.63 -9.36 -3.46
N GLN A 86 -2.09 -9.74 -4.61
CA GLN A 86 -1.15 -10.86 -4.71
C GLN A 86 0.19 -10.54 -4.05
N VAL A 87 0.76 -9.36 -4.34
CA VAL A 87 1.96 -8.84 -3.66
C VAL A 87 1.74 -8.84 -2.14
N GLY A 88 0.58 -8.34 -1.69
CA GLY A 88 0.24 -8.32 -0.28
C GLY A 88 0.16 -9.71 0.36
N THR A 89 -0.35 -10.69 -0.38
CA THR A 89 -0.42 -12.08 0.07
C THR A 89 0.97 -12.73 0.13
N TRP A 90 1.80 -12.47 -0.88
CA TRP A 90 3.18 -12.95 -0.95
C TRP A 90 4.04 -12.39 0.19
N HIS A 91 4.00 -11.08 0.44
CA HIS A 91 4.71 -10.46 1.56
C HIS A 91 4.29 -11.00 2.92
N ARG A 92 3.00 -11.30 3.13
CA ARG A 92 2.54 -11.92 4.38
C ARG A 92 3.14 -13.32 4.59
N ARG A 93 3.31 -14.10 3.52
CA ARG A 93 3.94 -15.43 3.58
C ARG A 93 5.44 -15.36 3.89
N LEU A 94 6.13 -14.36 3.36
CA LEU A 94 7.58 -14.21 3.55
C LEU A 94 8.00 -13.71 4.94
N GLY A 95 7.06 -13.30 5.80
CA GLY A 95 7.36 -12.88 7.18
C GLY A 95 8.25 -11.64 7.26
N HIS A 96 7.63 -10.45 7.26
CA HIS A 96 8.23 -9.17 7.71
C HIS A 96 9.56 -8.68 7.09
N GLY A 97 10.16 -9.33 6.09
CA GLY A 97 11.44 -8.93 5.49
C GLY A 97 11.49 -7.54 4.82
N PHE A 98 10.34 -6.87 4.65
CA PHE A 98 10.24 -5.56 3.98
C PHE A 98 10.01 -4.38 4.94
N ALA A 99 9.73 -4.65 6.23
CA ALA A 99 9.63 -3.61 7.25
C ALA A 99 10.99 -3.48 7.96
N PRO A 100 11.50 -2.25 8.19
CA PRO A 100 12.77 -2.10 8.91
C PRO A 100 12.67 -2.72 10.30
N GLN A 101 13.74 -3.40 10.73
CA GLN A 101 13.83 -4.02 12.06
C GLN A 101 13.75 -2.99 13.19
N GLN A 102 14.02 -1.72 12.90
CA GLN A 102 13.93 -0.61 13.85
C GLN A 102 12.71 0.28 13.59
N ASN A 103 12.13 0.80 14.68
CA ASN A 103 11.03 1.76 14.61
C ASN A 103 11.57 3.13 14.17
N VAL A 104 11.36 3.48 12.90
CA VAL A 104 11.77 4.77 12.32
C VAL A 104 10.58 5.70 12.34
N THR A 105 10.79 6.93 12.82
CA THR A 105 9.79 8.01 12.82
C THR A 105 10.18 9.11 11.82
N TRP A 106 9.21 9.91 11.40
CA TRP A 106 9.43 11.10 10.55
C TRP A 106 8.47 12.24 10.94
N GLY A 107 8.76 13.44 10.45
CA GLY A 107 7.91 14.62 10.66
C GLY A 107 6.59 14.52 9.89
N PRO A 108 5.51 15.13 10.40
CA PRO A 108 4.21 15.14 9.72
C PRO A 108 4.28 15.89 8.39
N SER A 109 3.37 15.56 7.49
CA SER A 109 3.26 16.14 6.15
C SER A 109 2.88 17.63 6.10
N GLY A 110 2.38 18.17 7.21
CA GLY A 110 1.80 19.52 7.28
C GLY A 110 0.33 19.60 6.87
N ILE A 111 -0.28 18.50 6.41
CA ILE A 111 -1.73 18.40 6.21
C ILE A 111 -2.39 18.20 7.58
N LEU A 112 -3.52 18.85 7.83
CA LEU A 112 -4.19 18.77 9.13
C LEU A 112 -4.97 17.45 9.30
N PRO A 113 -4.99 16.88 10.51
CA PRO A 113 -5.90 15.79 10.84
C PRO A 113 -7.35 16.26 10.86
N TYR A 114 -8.28 15.31 10.86
CA TYR A 114 -9.71 15.60 10.85
C TYR A 114 -10.43 14.83 11.94
N ARG A 115 -11.42 15.47 12.54
CA ARG A 115 -12.33 14.87 13.50
C ARG A 115 -13.72 15.44 13.33
N SER A 116 -14.71 14.58 13.12
CA SER A 116 -16.14 14.91 13.15
C SER A 116 -16.82 14.19 14.31
N VAL A 117 -17.79 14.84 14.92
CA VAL A 117 -18.62 14.28 15.99
C VAL A 117 -20.08 14.47 15.61
N GLU A 118 -20.82 13.38 15.55
CA GLU A 118 -22.28 13.40 15.42
C GLU A 118 -22.92 13.21 16.78
N LYS A 119 -23.94 14.01 17.04
CA LYS A 119 -24.74 13.95 18.25
C LYS A 119 -26.19 13.70 17.89
N ASP A 120 -26.89 12.98 18.75
CA ASP A 120 -28.34 12.80 18.63
C ASP A 120 -29.11 14.06 19.08
N ARG A 121 -30.44 13.94 19.19
CA ARG A 121 -31.30 15.02 19.67
C ARG A 121 -31.12 15.34 21.16
N SER A 122 -30.60 14.39 21.95
CA SER A 122 -30.32 14.59 23.37
C SER A 122 -28.97 15.26 23.62
N GLY A 123 -28.12 15.34 22.59
CA GLY A 123 -26.77 15.89 22.65
C GLY A 123 -25.70 14.85 22.96
N GLU A 124 -26.08 13.57 23.05
CA GLU A 124 -25.17 12.44 23.24
C GLU A 124 -24.38 12.16 21.96
N VAL A 125 -23.09 11.85 22.10
CA VAL A 125 -22.23 11.52 20.97
C VAL A 125 -22.58 10.12 20.48
N VAL A 126 -23.14 10.05 19.28
CA VAL A 126 -23.48 8.77 18.62
C VAL A 126 -22.39 8.31 17.67
N ARG A 127 -21.53 9.22 17.19
CA ARG A 127 -20.43 8.86 16.30
C ARG A 127 -19.27 9.85 16.37
N THR A 128 -18.05 9.32 16.28
CA THR A 128 -16.83 10.08 16.01
C THR A 128 -16.09 9.48 14.82
N ASP A 129 -15.83 10.27 13.78
CA ASP A 129 -14.88 9.90 12.72
C ASP A 129 -13.56 10.63 12.95
N THR A 130 -12.44 9.95 12.68
CA THR A 130 -11.09 10.50 12.85
C THR A 130 -10.22 10.14 11.67
N VAL A 131 -9.46 11.12 11.16
CA VAL A 131 -8.42 10.94 10.14
C VAL A 131 -7.10 11.41 10.70
N ARG A 132 -6.11 10.51 10.79
CA ARG A 132 -4.80 10.79 11.40
C ARG A 132 -3.63 10.29 10.55
N GLU A 133 -2.54 11.03 10.54
CA GLU A 133 -1.32 10.64 9.82
C GLU A 133 -0.59 9.50 10.55
N LEU A 134 0.05 8.63 9.78
CA LEU A 134 0.94 7.58 10.26
C LEU A 134 2.39 8.01 10.02
N CYS A 135 3.08 8.39 11.09
CA CYS A 135 4.41 8.99 11.07
C CYS A 135 5.53 8.06 11.55
N SER A 136 5.29 6.75 11.58
CA SER A 136 6.30 5.77 11.95
C SER A 136 6.13 4.41 11.26
N THR A 137 7.22 3.66 11.17
CA THR A 137 7.19 2.28 10.65
C THR A 137 6.32 1.38 11.52
N ALA A 138 6.34 1.54 12.85
CA ALA A 138 5.45 0.81 13.75
C ALA A 138 3.96 1.09 13.47
N GLN A 139 3.60 2.34 13.22
CA GLN A 139 2.23 2.71 12.86
C GLN A 139 1.80 2.12 11.51
N LEU A 140 2.66 2.18 10.48
CA LEU A 140 2.36 1.57 9.19
C LEU A 140 2.26 0.04 9.26
N VAL A 141 3.08 -0.60 10.10
CA VAL A 141 3.02 -2.06 10.33
C VAL A 141 1.72 -2.44 11.05
N ALA A 142 1.34 -1.70 12.09
CA ALA A 142 0.07 -1.92 12.80
C ALA A 142 -1.13 -1.74 11.86
N GLU A 143 -1.14 -0.65 11.08
CA GLU A 143 -2.14 -0.38 10.05
C GLU A 143 -2.23 -1.54 9.04
N GLY A 144 -1.09 -1.94 8.48
CA GLY A 144 -1.04 -3.02 7.49
C GLY A 144 -1.48 -4.38 8.02
N ARG A 145 -1.22 -4.67 9.30
CA ARG A 145 -1.69 -5.89 9.98
C ARG A 145 -3.21 -5.90 10.12
N GLU A 146 -3.77 -4.81 10.62
CA GLU A 146 -5.23 -4.70 10.85
C GLU A 146 -6.03 -4.64 9.55
N MET A 147 -5.53 -3.87 8.58
CA MET A 147 -6.16 -3.69 7.27
C MET A 147 -5.79 -4.79 6.26
N HIS A 148 -4.91 -5.73 6.62
CA HIS A 148 -4.42 -6.83 5.74
C HIS A 148 -3.84 -6.37 4.39
N HIS A 149 -3.04 -5.32 4.40
CA HIS A 149 -2.35 -4.81 3.21
C HIS A 149 -0.94 -4.29 3.52
N CYS A 150 -0.13 -4.03 2.48
CA CYS A 150 1.30 -3.77 2.61
C CYS A 150 1.70 -2.31 2.80
N VAL A 151 0.88 -1.48 3.44
CA VAL A 151 1.20 -0.04 3.61
C VAL A 151 2.53 0.22 4.33
N ALA A 152 3.07 -0.74 5.09
CA ALA A 152 4.40 -0.68 5.68
C ALA A 152 5.53 -0.41 4.67
N THR A 153 5.38 -0.80 3.39
CA THR A 153 6.41 -0.56 2.36
C THR A 153 6.56 0.91 1.98
N TYR A 154 5.62 1.77 2.41
CA TYR A 154 5.64 3.21 2.10
C TYR A 154 6.62 4.02 2.95
N TRP A 155 7.22 3.43 3.98
CA TRP A 155 8.00 4.17 4.99
C TRP A 155 9.09 5.08 4.40
N GLN A 156 9.78 4.67 3.34
CA GLN A 156 10.81 5.49 2.69
C GLN A 156 10.22 6.71 1.98
N SER A 157 9.01 6.57 1.39
CA SER A 157 8.31 7.67 0.73
C SER A 157 7.69 8.63 1.73
N CYS A 158 7.18 8.13 2.86
CA CYS A 158 6.72 8.96 3.96
C CYS A 158 7.87 9.74 4.59
N ARG A 159 8.97 9.04 4.94
CA ARG A 159 10.18 9.67 5.50
C ARG A 159 10.79 10.71 4.57
N GLY A 160 10.77 10.46 3.26
CA GLY A 160 11.26 11.39 2.24
C GLY A 160 10.29 12.50 1.87
N GLY A 161 9.12 12.60 2.52
CA GLY A 161 8.12 13.64 2.25
C GLY A 161 7.41 13.53 0.90
N ARG A 162 7.54 12.41 0.18
CA ARG A 162 6.91 12.22 -1.14
C ARG A 162 5.42 11.96 -1.04
N CYS A 163 5.03 11.17 -0.05
CA CYS A 163 3.63 10.87 0.27
C CYS A 163 3.42 10.94 1.78
N SER A 164 2.17 10.92 2.19
CA SER A 164 1.76 10.69 3.58
C SER A 164 0.66 9.64 3.61
N ILE A 165 0.63 8.86 4.69
CA ILE A 165 -0.34 7.79 4.87
C ILE A 165 -1.24 8.15 6.05
N TRP A 166 -2.53 7.97 5.86
CA TRP A 166 -3.57 8.40 6.79
C TRP A 166 -4.49 7.23 7.13
N SER A 167 -4.77 7.05 8.42
CA SER A 167 -5.75 6.09 8.92
C SER A 167 -7.07 6.81 9.14
N VAL A 168 -8.15 6.28 8.56
CA VAL A 168 -9.53 6.71 8.81
C VAL A 168 -10.17 5.72 9.77
N GLU A 169 -10.61 6.22 10.92
CA GLU A 169 -11.19 5.44 12.00
C GLU A 169 -12.59 5.97 12.33
N VAL A 170 -13.45 5.09 12.80
CA VAL A 170 -14.80 5.43 13.26
C VAL A 170 -15.10 4.79 14.60
N GLN A 171 -15.84 5.51 15.43
CA GLN A 171 -16.31 5.05 16.73
C GLN A 171 -17.80 5.35 16.83
N GLU A 172 -18.62 4.31 17.02
CA GLU A 172 -20.06 4.46 17.27
C GLU A 172 -20.29 4.53 18.79
N GLY A 173 -20.85 5.62 19.28
CA GLY A 173 -21.07 5.86 20.71
C GLY A 173 -19.79 5.64 21.54
N ASP A 174 -19.91 4.80 22.57
CA ASP A 174 -18.83 4.33 23.44
C ASP A 174 -18.12 3.06 22.92
N GLY A 175 -18.49 2.59 21.73
CA GLY A 175 -17.96 1.37 21.13
C GLY A 175 -16.47 1.45 20.78
N LEU A 176 -15.93 0.32 20.30
CA LEU A 176 -14.54 0.24 19.87
C LEU A 176 -14.30 1.04 18.58
N ARG A 177 -13.12 1.66 18.47
CA ARG A 177 -12.67 2.27 17.21
C ARG A 177 -12.44 1.20 16.16
N GLN A 178 -12.96 1.45 14.96
CA GLN A 178 -12.84 0.57 13.80
C GLN A 178 -12.15 1.32 12.66
N LYS A 179 -11.21 0.65 11.98
CA LYS A 179 -10.60 1.21 10.77
C LYS A 179 -11.51 1.07 9.57
N LEU A 180 -11.67 2.17 8.84
CA LEU A 180 -12.44 2.23 7.60
C LEU A 180 -11.52 2.21 6.37
N LEU A 181 -10.51 3.08 6.36
CA LEU A 181 -9.61 3.26 5.23
C LEU A 181 -8.19 3.54 5.66
N THR A 182 -7.27 3.14 4.81
CA THR A 182 -5.94 3.72 4.73
C THR A 182 -5.86 4.54 3.45
N ILE A 183 -5.48 5.81 3.58
CA ILE A 183 -5.41 6.78 2.49
C ILE A 183 -3.95 7.16 2.24
N GLU A 184 -3.56 7.22 0.98
CA GLU A 184 -2.30 7.80 0.53
C GLU A 184 -2.55 9.16 -0.09
N VAL A 185 -1.80 10.15 0.40
CA VAL A 185 -1.77 11.49 -0.17
C VAL A 185 -0.40 11.74 -0.81
N ARG A 186 -0.41 12.21 -2.05
CA ARG A 186 0.78 12.78 -2.68
C ARG A 186 0.98 14.21 -2.15
N ASN A 187 2.05 14.42 -1.39
CA ASN A 187 2.26 15.67 -0.68
C ASN A 187 2.49 16.85 -1.63
N SER A 188 3.26 16.64 -2.71
CA SER A 188 3.60 17.72 -3.66
C SER A 188 2.41 18.29 -4.41
N SER A 189 1.38 17.47 -4.66
CA SER A 189 0.19 17.85 -5.43
C SER A 189 -1.07 17.99 -4.56
N ARG A 190 -0.93 17.82 -3.23
CA ARG A 190 -2.01 17.79 -2.24
C ARG A 190 -3.23 16.99 -2.72
N GLU A 191 -2.96 15.74 -3.08
CA GLU A 191 -3.91 14.88 -3.78
C GLU A 191 -4.00 13.51 -3.14
N ILE A 192 -5.21 13.09 -2.80
CA ILE A 192 -5.51 11.70 -2.47
C ILE A 192 -5.38 10.89 -3.75
N VAL A 193 -4.39 9.99 -3.78
CA VAL A 193 -4.08 9.16 -4.96
C VAL A 193 -4.51 7.71 -4.78
N GLN A 194 -4.78 7.28 -3.55
CA GLN A 194 -5.29 5.95 -3.24
C GLN A 194 -6.05 5.96 -1.90
N ALA A 195 -7.15 5.22 -1.84
CA ALA A 195 -7.87 4.91 -0.61
C ALA A 195 -8.29 3.43 -0.64
N ARG A 196 -7.92 2.68 0.41
CA ARG A 196 -8.18 1.24 0.46
C ARG A 196 -8.68 0.82 1.84
N GLY A 197 -9.73 -0.01 1.84
CA GLY A 197 -10.25 -0.68 3.00
C GLY A 197 -9.50 -1.98 3.30
N LYS A 198 -10.05 -2.77 4.22
CA LYS A 198 -9.51 -4.07 4.61
C LYS A 198 -9.30 -4.96 3.35
N ARG A 199 -8.16 -5.66 3.29
CA ARG A 199 -7.77 -6.53 2.16
C ARG A 199 -7.73 -5.82 0.79
N ASN A 200 -7.38 -4.53 0.77
CA ASN A 200 -7.36 -3.68 -0.43
C ASN A 200 -8.74 -3.53 -1.09
N GLU A 201 -9.83 -3.59 -0.32
CA GLU A 201 -11.18 -3.30 -0.81
C GLU A 201 -11.33 -1.82 -1.19
N ARG A 202 -12.26 -1.54 -2.11
CA ARG A 202 -12.60 -0.16 -2.47
C ARG A 202 -13.41 0.48 -1.33
N PRO A 203 -13.35 1.82 -1.16
CA PRO A 203 -14.14 2.50 -0.13
C PRO A 203 -15.64 2.25 -0.29
N GLY A 204 -16.29 1.81 0.79
CA GLY A 204 -17.75 1.85 0.90
C GLY A 204 -18.29 3.28 1.03
N SER A 205 -19.61 3.46 0.91
CA SER A 205 -20.26 4.78 0.93
C SER A 205 -19.89 5.63 2.15
N ARG A 206 -19.94 5.05 3.35
CA ARG A 206 -19.58 5.71 4.61
C ARG A 206 -18.14 6.18 4.61
N ALA A 207 -17.22 5.27 4.33
CA ALA A 207 -15.79 5.52 4.28
C ALA A 207 -15.45 6.63 3.27
N ARG A 208 -16.12 6.61 2.11
CA ARG A 208 -16.00 7.63 1.08
C ARG A 208 -16.50 9.00 1.55
N SER A 209 -17.60 9.06 2.29
CA SER A 209 -18.14 10.30 2.86
C SER A 209 -17.17 10.97 3.83
N VAL A 210 -16.54 10.19 4.73
CA VAL A 210 -15.51 10.71 5.66
C VAL A 210 -14.29 11.23 4.89
N MET A 211 -13.82 10.47 3.89
CA MET A 211 -12.72 10.89 3.02
C MET A 211 -13.03 12.21 2.29
N MET A 212 -14.22 12.36 1.72
CA MET A 212 -14.64 13.59 1.04
C MET A 212 -14.73 14.78 2.00
N SER A 213 -15.26 14.55 3.22
CA SER A 213 -15.39 15.58 4.24
C SER A 213 -14.03 16.07 4.71
N TRP A 214 -13.09 15.14 4.94
CA TRP A 214 -11.71 15.47 5.24
C TRP A 214 -11.04 16.24 4.09
N ALA A 215 -11.11 15.71 2.87
CA ALA A 215 -10.50 16.33 1.70
C ALA A 215 -11.00 17.77 1.49
N ARG A 216 -12.29 18.03 1.69
CA ARG A 216 -12.86 19.38 1.64
C ARG A 216 -12.33 20.28 2.77
N ALA A 217 -12.27 19.77 3.99
CA ALA A 217 -11.82 20.53 5.16
C ALA A 217 -10.35 20.97 5.08
N VAL A 218 -9.52 20.19 4.37
CA VAL A 218 -8.08 20.45 4.22
C VAL A 218 -7.65 20.69 2.78
N GLU A 219 -8.60 21.03 1.90
CA GLU A 219 -8.36 21.39 0.50
C GLU A 219 -7.49 20.40 -0.29
N LEU A 220 -7.74 19.09 -0.10
CA LEU A 220 -7.12 18.04 -0.89
C LEU A 220 -7.94 17.76 -2.16
N ARG A 221 -7.24 17.57 -3.27
CA ARG A 221 -7.82 16.99 -4.49
C ARG A 221 -7.98 15.47 -4.32
N ILE A 222 -8.92 14.88 -5.03
CA ILE A 222 -9.11 13.43 -5.08
C ILE A 222 -8.94 13.03 -6.54
N ALA A 223 -8.03 12.11 -6.82
CA ALA A 223 -7.85 11.64 -8.19
C ALA A 223 -9.06 10.82 -8.66
N ASP A 224 -9.39 10.89 -9.96
CA ASP A 224 -10.61 10.32 -10.54
C ASP A 224 -10.77 8.80 -10.37
N TRP A 225 -9.68 8.11 -10.06
CA TRP A 225 -9.60 6.66 -9.95
C TRP A 225 -9.66 6.11 -8.52
N VAL A 226 -9.79 7.00 -7.51
CA VAL A 226 -9.77 6.65 -6.08
C VAL A 226 -11.06 5.98 -5.64
#